data_AF-A0A522IZS5-F1
#
_entry.id   AF-A0A522IZS5-F1
#
_cell.length_a   1.000
_cell.length_b   1.000
_cell.length_c   1.000
_cell.angle_alpha   90.00
_cell.angle_beta   90.00
_cell.angle_gamma   90.00
#
_symmetry.space_group_name_H-M   'P 1'
#
loop_
_entity.id
_entity.type
_entity.pdbx_description
1 polymer ?
#
loop_
_entity_poly.entity_id
_entity_poly.type
_entity_poly.pdbx_seq_one_letter_code
_entity_poly.pdbx_strand_id
1 'polypeptide(L)'
;MRARSIFIVAAIIVIAVLPLFAHWLQFVLILAIANGIAALGVAVLLRAGLISLGHAMFYAASAYGVAFLARAGVGDFATLLVFSVLVSSLTGVIVGAFLIRYRAIFFAMLNLAVSMVFYALFAKLYNVTGGTDGIPVPIPTVFGFAFSEPVFKNILFYLGLTLMVLVGYGVSRYLNSPLGQALSAVRTNEIRLEYLGVPVWAVLLIAYVVSAALAGLGGAIAGFAIGRVVPDFTFWTASGHLVLVAVLGGIGGVVGPFMGAVFLELLHTASVTVTDAWSFIEGAALIIVIMFMPRGLYGLLARRDESSAQ
;
A
#
# COMPACT_ATOMS: atom_id res chain seq x y z
N MET A 1 -15.44 18.08 12.77
CA MET A 1 -15.65 16.61 12.72
C MET A 1 -16.78 16.18 11.78
N ARG A 2 -18.03 16.68 11.89
CA ARG A 2 -19.15 16.26 11.03
C ARG A 2 -18.97 16.59 9.53
N ALA A 3 -18.43 17.75 9.18
CA ALA A 3 -18.18 18.13 7.78
C ALA A 3 -17.12 17.25 7.09
N ARG A 4 -16.05 16.88 7.82
CA ARG A 4 -14.99 16.01 7.31
C ARG A 4 -15.46 14.59 7.05
N SER A 5 -16.28 14.02 7.95
CA SER A 5 -16.90 12.71 7.73
C SER A 5 -17.86 12.72 6.54
N ILE A 6 -18.62 13.80 6.35
CA ILE A 6 -19.53 13.95 5.20
C ILE A 6 -18.74 13.99 3.88
N PHE A 7 -17.63 14.74 3.84
CA PHE A 7 -16.79 14.81 2.64
C PHE A 7 -16.14 13.46 2.30
N ILE A 8 -15.63 12.74 3.30
CA ILE A 8 -15.05 11.40 3.10
C ILE A 8 -16.12 10.43 2.58
N VAL A 9 -17.31 10.43 3.17
CA VAL A 9 -18.43 9.58 2.72
C VAL A 9 -18.86 9.95 1.29
N ALA A 10 -18.95 11.25 0.97
CA ALA A 10 -19.25 11.70 -0.39
C ALA A 10 -18.18 11.25 -1.40
N ALA A 11 -16.89 11.36 -1.05
CA ALA A 11 -15.81 10.89 -1.91
C ALA A 11 -15.86 9.37 -2.14
N ILE A 12 -16.17 8.59 -1.10
CA ILE A 12 -16.35 7.12 -1.22
C ILE A 12 -17.53 6.80 -2.14
N ILE A 13 -18.66 7.51 -2.00
CA ILE A 13 -19.84 7.32 -2.86
C ILE A 13 -19.50 7.66 -4.31
N VAL A 14 -18.79 8.76 -4.56
CA VAL A 14 -18.34 9.12 -5.91
C VAL A 14 -17.46 8.02 -6.50
N ILE A 15 -16.45 7.55 -5.76
CA ILE A 15 -15.58 6.46 -6.20
C ILE A 15 -16.39 5.18 -6.49
N ALA A 16 -17.38 4.84 -5.65
CA ALA A 16 -18.22 3.65 -5.83
C ALA A 16 -19.10 3.70 -7.09
N VAL A 17 -19.52 4.91 -7.49
CA VAL A 17 -20.45 5.14 -8.61
C VAL A 17 -19.71 5.34 -9.94
N LEU A 18 -18.50 5.89 -9.92
CA LEU A 18 -17.72 6.22 -11.13
C LEU A 18 -17.55 5.05 -12.13
N PRO A 19 -17.24 3.81 -11.71
CA PRO A 19 -17.10 2.66 -12.62
C PRO A 19 -18.36 2.31 -13.40
N LEU A 20 -19.55 2.65 -12.90
CA LEU A 20 -20.81 2.39 -13.58
C LEU A 20 -20.94 3.20 -14.88
N PHE A 21 -20.27 4.35 -14.96
CA PHE A 21 -20.26 5.22 -16.14
C PHE A 21 -19.03 5.02 -17.02
N ALA A 22 -17.90 4.61 -16.44
CA ALA A 22 -16.64 4.42 -17.14
C ALA A 22 -15.97 3.09 -16.75
N HIS A 23 -16.26 2.03 -17.50
CA HIS A 23 -15.74 0.68 -17.23
C HIS A 23 -14.20 0.60 -17.22
N TRP A 24 -13.51 1.39 -18.05
CA TRP A 24 -12.03 1.43 -18.07
C TRP A 24 -11.44 1.98 -16.76
N LEU A 25 -12.18 2.85 -16.07
CA LEU A 25 -11.75 3.47 -14.82
C LEU A 25 -11.77 2.48 -13.65
N GLN A 26 -12.53 1.40 -13.77
CA GLN A 26 -12.62 0.37 -12.75
C GLN A 26 -11.26 -0.25 -12.46
N PHE A 27 -10.51 -0.62 -13.50
CA PHE A 27 -9.19 -1.23 -13.34
C PHE A 27 -8.22 -0.27 -12.65
N VAL A 28 -8.20 1.01 -13.07
CA VAL A 28 -7.38 2.07 -12.49
C VAL A 28 -7.72 2.27 -11.01
N LEU A 29 -9.01 2.28 -10.66
CA LEU A 29 -9.44 2.44 -9.28
C LEU A 29 -9.13 1.22 -8.40
N ILE A 30 -9.16 0.00 -8.94
CA ILE A 30 -8.72 -1.20 -8.21
C ILE A 30 -7.22 -1.08 -7.88
N LEU A 31 -6.40 -0.66 -8.84
CA LEU A 31 -4.97 -0.40 -8.60
C LEU A 31 -4.75 0.74 -7.60
N ALA A 32 -5.53 1.82 -7.70
CA ALA A 32 -5.47 2.92 -6.73
C ALA A 32 -5.83 2.46 -5.31
N ILE A 33 -6.83 1.58 -5.16
CA ILE A 33 -7.17 0.97 -3.87
C ILE A 33 -6.01 0.11 -3.37
N ALA A 34 -5.48 -0.78 -4.21
CA ALA A 34 -4.38 -1.68 -3.87
C ALA A 34 -3.12 -0.91 -3.42
N ASN A 35 -2.67 0.04 -4.25
CA ASN A 35 -1.50 0.87 -3.98
C ASN A 35 -1.75 1.87 -2.85
N GLY A 36 -2.99 2.34 -2.65
CA GLY A 36 -3.37 3.14 -1.50
C GLY A 36 -3.28 2.38 -0.18
N ILE A 37 -3.72 1.12 -0.12
CA ILE A 37 -3.57 0.26 1.06
C ILE A 37 -2.08 0.00 1.34
N ALA A 38 -1.29 -0.29 0.31
CA ALA A 38 0.14 -0.52 0.46
C ALA A 38 0.91 0.75 0.90
N ALA A 39 0.58 1.90 0.32
CA ALA A 39 1.15 3.20 0.69
C ALA A 39 0.72 3.64 2.10
N LEU A 40 -0.45 3.22 2.56
CA LEU A 40 -0.87 3.43 3.94
C LEU A 40 0.00 2.64 4.92
N GLY A 41 0.49 1.46 4.53
CA GLY A 41 1.59 0.78 5.24
C GLY A 41 2.82 1.68 5.33
N VAL A 42 3.32 2.19 4.20
CA VAL A 42 4.46 3.12 4.18
C VAL A 42 4.23 4.32 5.11
N ALA A 43 3.03 4.90 5.11
CA ALA A 43 2.67 6.02 5.99
C ALA A 43 2.75 5.68 7.48
N VAL A 44 2.45 4.44 7.88
CA VAL A 44 2.63 3.96 9.27
C VAL A 44 4.12 4.02 9.66
N LEU A 45 5.03 3.54 8.81
CA LEU A 45 6.47 3.58 9.06
C LEU A 45 7.04 5.01 9.03
N LEU A 46 6.55 5.86 8.12
CA LEU A 46 6.94 7.26 8.04
C LEU A 46 6.62 8.02 9.33
N ARG A 47 5.57 7.61 10.06
CA ARG A 47 5.24 8.21 11.35
C ARG A 47 6.32 7.96 12.42
N ALA A 48 7.02 6.83 12.34
CA ALA A 48 8.18 6.52 13.16
C ALA A 48 9.49 7.12 12.62
N GLY A 49 9.45 7.85 11.50
CA GLY A 49 10.64 8.40 10.84
C GLY A 49 11.40 7.39 9.97
N LEU A 50 10.77 6.24 9.65
CA LEU A 50 11.38 5.19 8.85
C LEU A 50 10.82 5.23 7.42
N ILE A 51 11.70 5.41 6.43
CA ILE A 51 11.33 5.37 5.01
C ILE A 51 11.59 3.97 4.47
N SER A 52 10.54 3.29 4.02
CA SER A 52 10.65 1.91 3.53
C SER A 52 10.79 1.84 2.01
N LEU A 53 12.02 1.93 1.49
CA LEU A 53 12.34 1.75 0.06
C LEU A 53 12.35 0.29 -0.44
N GLY A 54 11.91 -0.65 0.39
CA GLY A 54 11.74 -2.07 0.03
C GLY A 54 10.31 -2.57 0.21
N HIS A 55 9.31 -1.68 0.30
CA HIS A 55 7.93 -2.09 0.60
C HIS A 55 7.33 -3.03 -0.45
N ALA A 56 7.81 -2.93 -1.69
CA ALA A 56 7.34 -3.73 -2.81
C ALA A 56 7.68 -5.23 -2.64
N MET A 57 8.68 -5.59 -1.82
CA MET A 57 8.94 -7.01 -1.51
C MET A 57 7.77 -7.68 -0.78
N PHE A 58 7.10 -6.97 0.13
CA PHE A 58 5.93 -7.51 0.84
C PHE A 58 4.72 -7.60 -0.08
N TYR A 59 4.56 -6.58 -0.92
CA TYR A 59 3.54 -6.53 -1.96
C TYR A 59 3.67 -7.74 -2.89
N ALA A 60 4.85 -7.95 -3.48
CA ALA A 60 5.11 -9.06 -4.37
C ALA A 60 5.10 -10.42 -3.66
N ALA A 61 5.70 -10.55 -2.47
CA ALA A 61 5.73 -11.82 -1.75
C ALA A 61 4.32 -12.35 -1.45
N SER A 62 3.40 -11.47 -1.07
CA SER A 62 1.99 -11.84 -0.88
C SER A 62 1.29 -12.22 -2.19
N ALA A 63 1.56 -11.50 -3.28
CA ALA A 63 0.96 -11.75 -4.59
C ALA A 63 1.43 -13.10 -5.15
N TYR A 64 2.73 -13.41 -5.03
CA TYR A 64 3.27 -14.74 -5.31
C TYR A 64 2.68 -15.79 -4.38
N GLY A 65 2.54 -15.50 -3.08
CA GLY A 65 1.90 -16.40 -2.11
C GLY A 65 0.48 -16.79 -2.52
N VAL A 66 -0.33 -15.83 -2.95
CA VAL A 66 -1.67 -16.06 -3.49
C VAL A 66 -1.61 -16.90 -4.76
N ALA A 67 -0.72 -16.59 -5.70
CA ALA A 67 -0.57 -17.35 -6.94
C ALA A 67 -0.19 -18.82 -6.67
N PHE A 68 0.72 -19.06 -5.73
CA PHE A 68 1.11 -20.41 -5.32
C PHE A 68 -0.01 -21.18 -4.67
N LEU A 69 -0.73 -20.56 -3.73
CA LEU A 69 -1.81 -21.22 -3.01
C LEU A 69 -3.00 -21.51 -3.94
N ALA A 70 -3.30 -20.59 -4.87
CA ALA A 70 -4.31 -20.79 -5.90
C ALA A 70 -3.96 -21.95 -6.84
N ARG A 71 -2.69 -22.06 -7.25
CA ARG A 71 -2.19 -23.18 -8.06
C ARG A 71 -2.20 -24.52 -7.30
N ALA A 72 -2.06 -24.49 -5.98
CA ALA A 72 -2.19 -25.67 -5.13
C ALA A 72 -3.64 -26.18 -4.97
N GLY A 73 -4.62 -25.49 -5.58
CA GLY A 73 -6.02 -25.92 -5.63
C GLY A 73 -6.94 -25.19 -4.64
N VAL A 74 -6.42 -24.23 -3.86
CA VAL A 74 -7.27 -23.39 -2.99
C VAL A 74 -7.85 -22.26 -3.81
N GLY A 75 -9.10 -22.43 -4.23
CA GLY A 75 -9.80 -21.47 -5.09
C GLY A 75 -10.57 -20.39 -4.34
N ASP A 76 -10.68 -20.42 -3.02
CA ASP A 76 -11.52 -19.47 -2.28
C ASP A 76 -10.82 -18.13 -2.04
N PHE A 77 -11.44 -17.04 -2.50
CA PHE A 77 -10.89 -15.69 -2.44
C PHE A 77 -10.61 -15.21 -1.01
N ALA A 78 -11.49 -15.50 -0.05
CA ALA A 78 -11.29 -15.09 1.34
C ALA A 78 -10.09 -15.80 1.96
N THR A 79 -9.96 -17.10 1.70
CA THR A 79 -8.81 -17.91 2.14
C THR A 79 -7.50 -17.39 1.53
N LEU A 80 -7.49 -17.05 0.24
CA LEU A 80 -6.33 -16.49 -0.44
C LEU A 80 -5.94 -15.11 0.13
N LEU A 81 -6.90 -14.24 0.43
CA LEU A 81 -6.63 -12.96 1.08
C LEU A 81 -6.03 -13.14 2.49
N VAL A 82 -6.59 -14.02 3.32
CA VAL A 82 -6.03 -14.29 4.65
C VAL A 82 -4.61 -14.82 4.53
N PHE A 83 -4.37 -15.75 3.60
CA PHE A 83 -3.05 -16.27 3.34
C PHE A 83 -2.08 -15.19 2.87
N SER A 84 -2.51 -14.24 2.04
CA SER A 84 -1.66 -13.15 1.57
C SER A 84 -1.16 -12.27 2.72
N VAL A 85 -2.04 -11.96 3.68
CA VAL A 85 -1.69 -11.22 4.90
C VAL A 85 -0.73 -12.01 5.77
N LEU A 86 -0.96 -13.32 5.92
CA LEU A 86 -0.07 -14.19 6.70
C LEU A 86 1.33 -14.26 6.10
N VAL A 87 1.44 -14.43 4.78
CA VAL A 87 2.73 -14.46 4.07
C VAL A 87 3.47 -13.13 4.25
N SER A 88 2.83 -11.99 3.98
CA SER A 88 3.51 -10.71 4.11
C SER A 88 3.84 -10.35 5.56
N SER A 89 2.98 -10.70 6.51
CA SER A 89 3.24 -10.51 7.94
C SER A 89 4.42 -11.36 8.41
N LEU A 90 4.50 -12.62 7.98
CA LEU A 90 5.61 -13.51 8.31
C LEU A 90 6.93 -13.00 7.70
N THR A 91 6.91 -12.59 6.43
CA THR A 91 8.07 -11.94 5.82
C THR A 91 8.44 -10.66 6.58
N GLY A 92 7.45 -9.88 7.02
CA GLY A 92 7.62 -8.69 7.84
C GLY A 92 8.27 -8.97 9.19
N VAL A 93 7.90 -10.06 9.87
CA VAL A 93 8.53 -10.48 11.14
C VAL A 93 9.99 -10.86 10.89
N ILE A 94 10.25 -11.68 9.87
CA ILE A 94 11.60 -12.17 9.56
C ILE A 94 12.51 -10.99 9.21
N VAL A 95 12.11 -10.17 8.24
CA VAL A 95 12.92 -9.05 7.77
C VAL A 95 12.98 -7.93 8.82
N GLY A 96 11.86 -7.65 9.47
CA GLY A 96 11.74 -6.62 10.50
C GLY A 96 12.66 -6.89 11.69
N ALA A 97 12.80 -8.14 12.12
CA ALA A 97 13.71 -8.51 13.21
C ALA A 97 15.17 -8.08 12.97
N PHE A 98 15.60 -7.96 11.71
CA PHE A 98 16.93 -7.46 11.36
C PHE A 98 16.94 -5.95 11.10
N LEU A 99 15.97 -5.44 10.33
CA LEU A 99 16.00 -4.07 9.82
C LEU A 99 15.66 -3.01 10.87
N ILE A 100 14.80 -3.31 11.85
CA ILE A 100 14.37 -2.32 12.86
C ILE A 100 15.50 -1.89 13.81
N ARG A 101 16.70 -2.44 13.69
CA ARG A 101 17.89 -1.98 14.44
C ARG A 101 18.53 -0.74 13.82
N TYR A 102 18.20 -0.43 12.57
CA TYR A 102 18.79 0.67 11.82
C TYR A 102 17.84 1.87 11.74
N ARG A 103 18.38 3.05 11.47
CA ARG A 103 17.63 4.31 11.46
C ARG A 103 17.82 5.08 10.17
N ALA A 104 16.85 5.95 9.88
CA ALA A 104 16.88 6.92 8.80
C ALA A 104 17.35 6.31 7.47
N ILE A 105 18.43 6.85 6.90
CA ILE A 105 18.92 6.44 5.58
C ILE A 105 19.47 5.01 5.57
N PHE A 106 20.06 4.54 6.67
CA PHE A 106 20.55 3.16 6.75
C PHE A 106 19.42 2.15 6.72
N PHE A 107 18.31 2.44 7.41
CA PHE A 107 17.10 1.62 7.31
C PHE A 107 16.59 1.57 5.87
N ALA A 108 16.50 2.72 5.20
CA ALA A 108 16.01 2.79 3.83
C ALA A 108 16.90 2.00 2.85
N MET A 109 18.23 2.16 2.94
CA MET A 109 19.20 1.46 2.09
C MET A 109 19.19 -0.06 2.32
N LEU A 110 19.15 -0.51 3.58
CA LEU A 110 19.11 -1.94 3.88
C LEU A 110 17.79 -2.57 3.42
N ASN A 111 16.68 -1.87 3.63
CA ASN A 111 15.37 -2.35 3.19
C ASN A 111 15.27 -2.42 1.66
N LEU A 112 15.83 -1.44 0.94
CA LEU A 112 16.01 -1.49 -0.51
C LEU A 112 16.85 -2.70 -0.94
N ALA A 113 17.99 -2.92 -0.28
CA ALA A 113 18.87 -4.05 -0.60
C ALA A 113 18.17 -5.40 -0.41
N VAL A 114 17.43 -5.59 0.69
CA VAL A 114 16.63 -6.80 0.92
C VAL A 114 15.57 -6.96 -0.17
N SER A 115 14.86 -5.89 -0.55
CA SER A 115 13.91 -5.94 -1.67
C SER A 115 14.57 -6.41 -2.96
N MET A 116 15.78 -5.91 -3.28
CA MET A 116 16.51 -6.33 -4.48
C MET A 116 16.97 -7.79 -4.42
N VAL A 117 17.22 -8.35 -3.23
CA VAL A 117 17.46 -9.80 -3.05
C VAL A 117 16.19 -10.59 -3.38
N PHE A 118 15.01 -10.15 -2.92
CA PHE A 118 13.73 -10.78 -3.29
C PHE A 118 13.45 -10.68 -4.79
N TYR A 119 13.74 -9.52 -5.41
CA TYR A 119 13.63 -9.35 -6.86
C TYR A 119 14.51 -10.36 -7.60
N ALA A 120 15.80 -10.47 -7.22
CA ALA A 120 16.72 -11.42 -7.83
C ALA A 120 16.27 -12.87 -7.62
N LEU A 121 15.72 -13.19 -6.44
CA LEU A 121 15.19 -14.52 -6.13
C LEU A 121 13.99 -14.85 -7.03
N PHE A 122 13.02 -13.95 -7.14
CA PHE A 122 11.85 -14.15 -7.99
C PHE A 122 12.19 -14.19 -9.48
N ALA A 123 13.19 -13.42 -9.92
CA ALA A 123 13.64 -13.44 -11.30
C ALA A 123 14.42 -14.72 -11.67
N LYS A 124 15.21 -15.29 -10.73
CA LYS A 124 16.06 -16.46 -11.00
C LYS A 124 15.41 -17.81 -10.76
N LEU A 125 14.39 -17.89 -9.91
CA LEU A 125 13.72 -19.16 -9.58
C LEU A 125 12.71 -19.59 -10.67
N TYR A 126 13.17 -19.76 -11.92
CA TYR A 126 12.30 -20.10 -13.06
C TYR A 126 11.35 -21.27 -12.80
N ASN A 127 11.81 -22.33 -12.14
CA ASN A 127 11.01 -23.51 -11.85
C ASN A 127 9.90 -23.26 -10.80
N VAL A 128 10.07 -22.26 -9.94
CA VAL A 128 9.14 -21.94 -8.85
C VAL A 128 8.27 -20.75 -9.26
N THR A 129 8.88 -19.60 -9.54
CA THR A 129 8.22 -18.31 -9.80
C THR A 129 7.90 -18.04 -11.25
N GLY A 130 8.30 -18.91 -12.19
CA GLY A 130 8.24 -18.61 -13.62
C GLY A 130 9.32 -17.61 -14.09
N GLY A 131 10.20 -17.16 -13.19
CA GLY A 131 11.25 -16.20 -13.50
C GLY A 131 10.69 -14.88 -14.00
N THR A 132 11.26 -14.34 -15.08
CA THR A 132 10.82 -13.08 -15.70
C THR A 132 9.40 -13.12 -16.26
N ASP A 133 8.89 -14.30 -16.63
CA ASP A 133 7.54 -14.44 -17.19
C ASP A 133 6.45 -14.40 -16.10
N GLY A 134 6.83 -14.65 -14.84
CA GLY A 134 5.93 -14.66 -13.70
C GLY A 134 4.94 -15.84 -13.67
N ILE A 135 3.91 -15.73 -12.83
CA ILE A 135 2.87 -16.75 -12.65
C ILE A 135 1.48 -16.15 -12.87
N PRO A 136 0.59 -16.78 -13.66
CA PRO A 136 -0.79 -16.37 -13.75
C PRO A 136 -1.54 -16.57 -12.42
N VAL A 137 -2.37 -15.61 -12.06
CA VAL A 137 -3.28 -15.70 -10.91
C VAL A 137 -4.65 -16.10 -11.43
N PRO A 138 -5.11 -17.34 -11.19
CA PRO A 138 -6.43 -17.76 -11.66
C PRO A 138 -7.52 -16.98 -10.93
N ILE A 139 -8.67 -16.82 -11.60
CA ILE A 139 -9.85 -16.18 -11.00
C ILE A 139 -10.36 -17.09 -9.88
N PRO A 140 -10.35 -16.62 -8.62
CA PRO A 140 -10.82 -17.41 -7.50
C PRO A 140 -12.35 -17.45 -7.44
N THR A 141 -12.86 -18.52 -6.84
CA THR A 141 -14.25 -18.60 -6.39
C THR A 141 -14.47 -17.66 -5.21
N VAL A 142 -15.67 -17.10 -5.09
CA VAL A 142 -16.07 -16.28 -3.93
C VAL A 142 -17.16 -17.04 -3.19
N PHE A 143 -16.87 -17.50 -1.96
CA PHE A 143 -17.76 -18.35 -1.17
C PHE A 143 -18.20 -19.62 -1.90
N GLY A 144 -17.29 -20.24 -2.67
CA GLY A 144 -17.56 -21.46 -3.43
C GLY A 144 -18.26 -21.27 -4.78
N PHE A 145 -18.65 -20.05 -5.14
CA PHE A 145 -19.22 -19.74 -6.46
C PHE A 145 -18.14 -19.31 -7.45
N ALA A 146 -18.14 -19.90 -8.64
CA ALA A 146 -17.27 -19.49 -9.74
C ALA A 146 -17.91 -18.32 -10.52
N PHE A 147 -17.10 -17.32 -10.86
CA PHE A 147 -17.55 -16.13 -11.57
C PHE A 147 -16.77 -15.95 -12.88
N SER A 148 -17.41 -15.33 -13.87
CA SER A 148 -16.71 -14.85 -15.07
C SER A 148 -15.83 -13.65 -14.75
N GLU A 149 -14.81 -13.40 -15.57
CA GLU A 149 -13.83 -12.33 -15.34
C GLU A 149 -14.46 -10.94 -15.11
N PRO A 150 -15.46 -10.47 -15.91
CA PRO A 150 -16.06 -9.15 -15.69
C PRO A 150 -16.79 -9.06 -14.35
N VAL A 151 -17.49 -10.14 -13.96
CA VAL A 151 -18.24 -10.20 -12.70
C VAL A 151 -17.27 -10.23 -11.51
N PHE A 152 -16.19 -11.01 -11.61
CA PHE A 152 -15.16 -11.06 -10.58
C PHE A 152 -14.48 -9.69 -10.38
N LYS A 153 -14.16 -8.96 -11.45
CA LYS A 153 -13.58 -7.60 -11.34
C LYS A 153 -14.53 -6.63 -10.63
N ASN A 154 -15.84 -6.75 -10.85
CA ASN A 154 -16.84 -5.96 -10.12
C ASN A 154 -16.82 -6.30 -8.62
N ILE A 155 -16.82 -7.59 -8.28
CA ILE A 155 -16.74 -8.06 -6.89
C ILE A 155 -15.45 -7.57 -6.24
N LEU A 156 -14.31 -7.72 -6.93
CA LEU A 156 -13.00 -7.29 -6.45
C LEU A 156 -12.97 -5.78 -6.18
N PHE A 157 -13.60 -4.98 -7.04
CA PHE A 157 -13.69 -3.53 -6.83
C PHE A 157 -14.46 -3.16 -5.57
N TYR A 158 -15.70 -3.67 -5.42
CA TYR A 158 -16.53 -3.34 -4.24
C TYR A 158 -15.97 -3.92 -2.94
N LEU A 159 -15.38 -5.10 -3.01
CA LEU A 159 -14.69 -5.71 -1.87
C LEU A 159 -13.42 -4.92 -1.53
N GLY A 160 -12.63 -4.53 -2.52
CA GLY A 160 -11.45 -3.67 -2.35
C GLY A 160 -11.83 -2.33 -1.71
N LEU A 161 -12.92 -1.70 -2.15
CA LEU A 161 -13.45 -0.47 -1.55
C LEU A 161 -13.85 -0.69 -0.08
N THR A 162 -14.48 -1.81 0.22
CA THR A 162 -14.86 -2.18 1.59
C THR A 162 -13.61 -2.39 2.45
N LEU A 163 -12.61 -3.11 1.95
CA LEU A 163 -11.32 -3.32 2.63
C LEU A 163 -10.59 -1.99 2.83
N MET A 164 -10.57 -1.09 1.86
CA MET A 164 -10.00 0.25 1.99
C MET A 164 -10.60 0.99 3.18
N VAL A 165 -11.93 0.98 3.32
CA VAL A 165 -12.62 1.64 4.44
C VAL A 165 -12.31 0.96 5.77
N LEU A 166 -12.38 -0.37 5.83
CA LEU A 166 -12.13 -1.15 7.05
C LEU A 166 -10.69 -1.02 7.54
N VAL A 167 -9.72 -1.18 6.63
CA VAL A 167 -8.29 -1.04 6.90
C VAL A 167 -7.96 0.40 7.26
N GLY A 168 -8.52 1.37 6.54
CA GLY A 168 -8.35 2.78 6.86
C GLY A 168 -8.86 3.12 8.26
N TYR A 169 -10.05 2.62 8.62
CA TYR A 169 -10.58 2.78 9.97
C TYR A 169 -9.70 2.09 11.02
N GLY A 170 -9.29 0.85 10.78
CA GLY A 170 -8.42 0.08 11.68
C GLY A 170 -7.09 0.78 11.94
N VAL A 171 -6.44 1.27 10.88
CA VAL A 171 -5.18 2.02 11.01
C VAL A 171 -5.41 3.38 11.66
N SER A 172 -6.53 4.06 11.41
CA SER A 172 -6.86 5.28 12.17
C SER A 172 -6.96 5.01 13.67
N ARG A 173 -7.59 3.90 14.07
CA ARG A 173 -7.67 3.50 15.48
C ARG A 173 -6.31 3.10 16.04
N TYR A 174 -5.49 2.39 15.28
CA TYR A 174 -4.12 2.04 15.66
C TYR A 174 -3.27 3.30 15.87
N LEU A 175 -3.31 4.26 14.95
CA LEU A 175 -2.55 5.50 15.03
C LEU A 175 -2.99 6.37 16.22
N ASN A 176 -4.26 6.34 16.61
CA ASN A 176 -4.75 7.05 17.80
C ASN A 176 -4.53 6.28 19.11
N SER A 177 -4.04 5.04 19.06
CA SER A 177 -3.76 4.22 20.26
C SER A 177 -2.40 4.60 20.89
N PRO A 178 -2.10 4.13 22.13
CA PRO A 178 -0.80 4.35 22.77
C PRO A 178 0.39 3.89 21.92
N LEU A 179 0.26 2.76 21.21
CA LEU A 179 1.30 2.27 20.28
C LEU A 179 1.50 3.23 19.11
N GLY A 180 0.41 3.77 18.56
CA GLY A 180 0.47 4.77 17.50
C GLY A 180 1.15 6.07 17.94
N GLN A 181 0.87 6.53 19.16
CA GLN A 181 1.54 7.70 19.73
C GLN A 181 3.02 7.41 20.06
N ALA A 182 3.33 6.20 20.50
CA ALA A 182 4.70 5.76 20.71
C ALA A 182 5.53 5.83 19.41
N LEU A 183 4.95 5.54 18.24
CA LEU A 183 5.65 5.73 16.95
C LEU A 183 6.07 7.19 16.71
N SER A 184 5.20 8.14 17.01
CA SER A 184 5.56 9.56 16.92
C SER A 184 6.63 9.95 17.93
N ALA A 185 6.60 9.38 19.14
CA ALA A 185 7.63 9.59 20.15
C ALA A 185 8.99 8.99 19.74
N VAL A 186 9.02 7.80 19.12
CA VAL A 186 10.22 7.17 18.55
C VAL A 186 10.91 8.13 17.58
N ARG A 187 10.14 8.77 16.69
CA ARG A 187 10.69 9.74 15.72
C ARG A 187 11.38 10.93 16.39
N THR A 188 10.95 11.34 17.59
CA THR A 188 11.50 12.50 18.29
C THR A 188 12.70 12.14 19.17
N ASN A 189 12.55 11.13 20.05
CA ASN A 189 13.62 10.71 20.95
C ASN A 189 13.36 9.29 21.49
N GLU A 190 14.10 8.33 20.96
CA GLU A 190 14.00 6.91 21.35
C GLU A 190 14.45 6.66 22.79
N ILE A 191 15.57 7.27 23.20
CA ILE A 191 16.14 7.11 24.54
C ILE A 191 15.13 7.55 25.60
N ARG A 192 14.42 8.67 25.36
CA ARG A 192 13.37 9.15 26.26
C ARG A 192 12.21 8.15 26.37
N LEU A 193 11.84 7.52 25.27
CA LEU A 193 10.76 6.53 25.26
C LEU A 193 11.14 5.26 26.04
N GLU A 194 12.40 4.84 25.93
CA GLU A 194 12.94 3.71 26.71
C GLU A 194 12.99 4.02 28.21
N TYR A 195 13.36 5.25 28.61
CA TYR A 195 13.30 5.67 30.02
C TYR A 195 11.87 5.68 30.60
N LEU A 196 10.85 5.81 29.75
CA LEU A 196 9.44 5.68 30.15
C LEU A 196 8.98 4.20 30.21
N GLY A 197 9.88 3.24 30.01
CA GLY A 197 9.60 1.80 30.08
C GLY A 197 8.97 1.22 28.81
N VAL A 198 8.92 1.97 27.70
CA VAL A 198 8.35 1.50 26.45
C VAL A 198 9.46 0.94 25.54
N PRO A 199 9.46 -0.37 25.23
CA PRO A 199 10.50 -0.96 24.39
C PRO A 199 10.37 -0.50 22.93
N VAL A 200 11.29 0.35 22.47
CA VAL A 200 11.31 0.90 21.10
C VAL A 200 11.33 -0.21 20.05
N TRP A 201 12.10 -1.27 20.30
CA TRP A 201 12.21 -2.40 19.37
C TRP A 201 10.87 -3.08 19.10
N ALA A 202 10.03 -3.27 20.13
CA ALA A 202 8.74 -3.94 20.00
C ALA A 202 7.75 -3.04 19.26
N VAL A 203 7.74 -1.74 19.57
CA VAL A 203 6.91 -0.74 18.89
C VAL A 203 7.23 -0.69 17.39
N LEU A 204 8.52 -0.67 17.04
CA LEU A 204 8.97 -0.66 15.65
C LEU A 204 8.68 -1.99 14.94
N LEU A 205 8.87 -3.13 15.59
CA LEU A 205 8.57 -4.44 15.01
C LEU A 205 7.08 -4.58 14.68
N ILE A 206 6.20 -4.21 15.63
CA ILE A 206 4.75 -4.25 15.42
C ILE A 206 4.38 -3.34 14.25
N ALA A 207 4.89 -2.11 14.22
CA ALA A 207 4.61 -1.19 13.11
C ALA A 207 5.11 -1.73 11.77
N TYR A 208 6.27 -2.37 11.74
CA TYR A 208 6.83 -2.97 10.53
C TYR A 208 6.02 -4.16 10.03
N VAL A 209 5.55 -5.03 10.92
CA VAL A 209 4.66 -6.15 10.58
C VAL A 209 3.30 -5.66 10.10
N VAL A 210 2.70 -4.67 10.77
CA VAL A 210 1.45 -4.03 10.32
C VAL A 210 1.63 -3.42 8.94
N SER A 211 2.76 -2.75 8.71
CA SER A 211 3.09 -2.17 7.41
C SER A 211 3.22 -3.23 6.31
N ALA A 212 3.89 -4.35 6.59
CA ALA A 212 4.03 -5.47 5.68
C ALA A 212 2.67 -6.15 5.39
N ALA A 213 1.82 -6.31 6.41
CA ALA A 213 0.45 -6.82 6.26
C ALA A 213 -0.37 -5.97 5.27
N LEU A 214 -0.30 -4.64 5.41
CA LEU A 214 -0.97 -3.69 4.53
C LEU A 214 -0.42 -3.74 3.10
N ALA A 215 0.91 -3.76 2.95
CA ALA A 215 1.54 -3.95 1.64
C ALA A 215 1.11 -5.26 0.97
N GLY A 216 0.99 -6.34 1.73
CA GLY A 216 0.54 -7.63 1.22
C GLY A 216 -0.95 -7.69 0.85
N LEU A 217 -1.81 -6.98 1.59
CA LEU A 217 -3.21 -6.80 1.19
C LEU A 217 -3.32 -6.07 -0.15
N GLY A 218 -2.57 -4.99 -0.32
CA GLY A 218 -2.48 -4.28 -1.59
C GLY A 218 -1.96 -5.17 -2.72
N GLY A 219 -0.89 -5.92 -2.46
CA GLY A 219 -0.28 -6.84 -3.42
C GLY A 219 -1.22 -7.94 -3.90
N ALA A 220 -2.01 -8.52 -3.00
CA ALA A 220 -3.01 -9.52 -3.36
C ALA A 220 -4.11 -8.94 -4.26
N ILE A 221 -4.65 -7.77 -3.91
CA ILE A 221 -5.70 -7.11 -4.71
C ILE A 221 -5.18 -6.79 -6.11
N ALA A 222 -3.97 -6.24 -6.22
CA ALA A 222 -3.35 -5.97 -7.52
C ALA A 222 -3.02 -7.24 -8.30
N GLY A 223 -2.55 -8.30 -7.64
CA GLY A 223 -2.32 -9.60 -8.25
C GLY A 223 -3.59 -10.17 -8.89
N PHE A 224 -4.74 -10.06 -8.20
CA PHE A 224 -6.04 -10.46 -8.75
C PHE A 224 -6.53 -9.52 -9.87
N ALA A 225 -6.25 -8.22 -9.77
CA ALA A 225 -6.66 -7.25 -10.78
C ALA A 225 -5.90 -7.42 -12.11
N ILE A 226 -4.58 -7.63 -12.01
CA ILE A 226 -3.66 -7.79 -13.15
C ILE A 226 -3.76 -9.21 -13.71
N GLY A 227 -4.05 -10.22 -12.87
CA GLY A 227 -4.19 -11.62 -13.28
C GLY A 227 -2.85 -12.33 -13.50
N ARG A 228 -1.72 -11.67 -13.24
CA ARG A 228 -0.38 -12.24 -13.29
C ARG A 228 0.54 -11.49 -12.34
N VAL A 229 1.44 -12.22 -11.69
CA VAL A 229 2.47 -11.66 -10.81
C VAL A 229 3.81 -11.86 -11.47
N VAL A 230 4.56 -10.76 -11.65
CA VAL A 230 5.90 -10.73 -12.25
C VAL A 230 6.93 -10.20 -11.24
N PRO A 231 8.23 -10.53 -11.38
CA PRO A 231 9.27 -10.08 -10.46
C PRO A 231 9.37 -8.55 -10.33
N ASP A 232 8.98 -7.81 -11.36
CA ASP A 232 9.02 -6.34 -11.40
C ASP A 232 8.19 -5.69 -10.30
N PHE A 233 7.21 -6.40 -9.73
CA PHE A 233 6.47 -5.95 -8.56
C PHE A 233 7.36 -5.74 -7.34
N THR A 234 8.53 -6.38 -7.30
CA THR A 234 9.53 -6.23 -6.22
C THR A 234 10.61 -5.21 -6.56
N PHE A 235 10.69 -4.77 -7.82
CA PHE A 235 11.76 -3.88 -8.26
C PHE A 235 11.69 -2.55 -7.50
N TRP A 236 12.85 -1.92 -7.32
CA TRP A 236 12.96 -0.77 -6.41
C TRP A 236 12.07 0.41 -6.83
N THR A 237 11.80 0.58 -8.12
CA THR A 237 10.92 1.64 -8.63
C THR A 237 9.49 1.47 -8.13
N ALA A 238 9.00 0.23 -7.99
CA ALA A 238 7.69 -0.04 -7.40
C ALA A 238 7.64 0.38 -5.92
N SER A 239 8.72 0.14 -5.16
CA SER A 239 8.82 0.64 -3.79
C SER A 239 8.88 2.16 -3.74
N GLY A 240 9.61 2.77 -4.67
CA GLY A 240 9.65 4.22 -4.88
C GLY A 240 8.25 4.77 -5.09
N HIS A 241 7.50 4.21 -6.04
CA HIS A 241 6.12 4.59 -6.35
C HIS A 241 5.23 4.58 -5.10
N LEU A 242 5.25 3.51 -4.29
CA LEU A 242 4.48 3.45 -3.04
C LEU A 242 4.88 4.55 -2.03
N VAL A 243 6.16 4.90 -1.96
CA VAL A 243 6.62 6.03 -1.13
C VAL A 243 6.12 7.36 -1.69
N LEU A 244 6.17 7.57 -3.01
CA LEU A 244 5.65 8.78 -3.64
C LEU A 244 4.15 8.93 -3.38
N VAL A 245 3.38 7.85 -3.54
CA VAL A 245 1.94 7.81 -3.20
C VAL A 245 1.70 8.28 -1.75
N ALA A 246 2.45 7.73 -0.79
CA ALA A 246 2.30 8.08 0.62
C ALA A 246 2.68 9.54 0.92
N VAL A 247 3.78 10.03 0.35
CA VAL A 247 4.29 11.39 0.58
C VAL A 247 3.42 12.44 -0.10
N LEU A 248 3.05 12.21 -1.36
CA LEU A 248 2.21 13.10 -2.17
C LEU A 248 0.80 13.21 -1.57
N GLY A 249 0.24 12.07 -1.14
CA GLY A 249 -1.02 12.02 -0.42
C GLY A 249 -0.98 12.76 0.92
N GLY A 250 0.15 12.67 1.62
CA GLY A 250 0.43 13.32 2.90
C GLY A 250 0.34 12.35 4.08
N ILE A 251 1.29 12.49 5.02
CA ILE A 251 1.43 11.61 6.20
C ILE A 251 0.57 12.01 7.40
N GLY A 252 -0.19 13.11 7.29
CA GLY A 252 -0.98 13.68 8.40
C GLY A 252 -2.28 12.93 8.72
N GLY A 253 -2.68 11.96 7.90
CA GLY A 253 -3.91 11.21 8.10
C GLY A 253 -4.04 10.04 7.14
N VAL A 254 -4.95 9.13 7.48
CA VAL A 254 -5.17 7.87 6.74
C VAL A 254 -5.74 8.09 5.34
N VAL A 255 -6.45 9.20 5.13
CA VAL A 255 -7.04 9.58 3.83
C VAL A 255 -5.96 9.98 2.82
N GLY A 256 -4.81 10.48 3.29
CA GLY A 256 -3.72 10.96 2.44
C GLY A 256 -3.23 9.91 1.44
N PRO A 257 -2.73 8.74 1.88
CA PRO A 257 -2.25 7.69 0.98
C PRO A 257 -3.27 7.26 -0.09
N PHE A 258 -4.56 7.21 0.24
CA PHE A 258 -5.61 6.90 -0.74
C PHE A 258 -5.80 8.01 -1.77
N MET A 259 -5.78 9.28 -1.36
CA MET A 259 -5.83 10.40 -2.30
C MET A 259 -4.60 10.43 -3.21
N GLY A 260 -3.42 10.17 -2.64
CA GLY A 260 -2.18 10.06 -3.40
C GLY A 260 -2.24 8.94 -4.43
N ALA A 261 -2.84 7.81 -4.08
CA ALA A 261 -2.93 6.65 -4.97
C ALA A 261 -3.89 6.92 -6.13
N VAL A 262 -5.08 7.46 -5.83
CA VAL A 262 -6.03 7.86 -6.89
C VAL A 262 -5.40 8.91 -7.81
N PHE A 263 -4.73 9.91 -7.25
CA PHE A 263 -4.07 10.95 -8.06
C PHE A 263 -2.96 10.38 -8.96
N LEU A 264 -2.03 9.61 -8.40
CA LEU A 264 -0.91 9.08 -9.16
C LEU A 264 -1.34 8.01 -10.17
N GLU A 265 -2.32 7.16 -9.87
CA GLU A 265 -2.81 6.17 -10.86
C GLU A 265 -3.54 6.83 -12.03
N LEU A 266 -4.33 7.87 -11.77
CA LEU A 266 -4.96 8.65 -12.85
C LEU A 266 -3.91 9.41 -13.66
N LEU A 267 -2.92 9.99 -12.99
CA LEU A 267 -1.81 10.68 -13.65
C LEU A 267 -0.99 9.71 -14.50
N HIS A 268 -0.67 8.52 -13.97
CA HIS A 268 0.06 7.47 -14.67
C HIS A 268 -0.70 7.06 -15.94
N THR A 269 -1.98 6.73 -15.78
CA THR A 269 -2.85 6.32 -16.89
C THR A 269 -2.91 7.41 -17.97
N ALA A 270 -3.05 8.68 -17.59
CA ALA A 270 -3.02 9.78 -18.55
C ALA A 270 -1.65 9.96 -19.21
N SER A 271 -0.56 9.86 -18.43
CA SER A 271 0.81 10.11 -18.90
C SER A 271 1.27 9.07 -19.91
N VAL A 272 0.97 7.79 -19.66
CA VAL A 272 1.32 6.67 -20.58
C VAL A 272 0.63 6.82 -21.93
N THR A 273 -0.56 7.43 -22.00
CA THR A 273 -1.24 7.67 -23.29
C THR A 273 -0.63 8.81 -24.11
N VAL A 274 0.15 9.68 -23.49
CA VAL A 274 0.72 10.88 -24.13
C VAL A 274 2.18 10.68 -24.53
N THR A 275 2.98 10.02 -23.70
CA THR A 275 4.42 9.87 -23.93
C THR A 275 5.00 8.60 -23.32
N ASP A 276 6.02 8.05 -23.97
CA ASP A 276 6.84 6.96 -23.41
C ASP A 276 7.65 7.41 -22.18
N ALA A 277 7.91 8.72 -22.05
CA ALA A 277 8.62 9.31 -20.91
C ALA A 277 7.69 9.66 -19.74
N TRP A 278 6.70 8.82 -19.45
CA TRP A 278 5.69 9.05 -18.41
C TRP A 278 6.29 9.29 -17.02
N SER A 279 7.43 8.67 -16.70
CA SER A 279 8.15 8.90 -15.43
C SER A 279 8.60 10.35 -15.24
N PHE A 280 8.85 11.09 -16.34
CA PHE A 280 9.19 12.51 -16.27
C PHE A 280 7.99 13.34 -15.82
N ILE A 281 6.79 13.03 -16.33
CA ILE A 281 5.55 13.73 -15.96
C ILE A 281 5.22 13.47 -14.48
N GLU A 282 5.35 12.23 -14.00
CA GLU A 282 5.15 11.89 -12.59
C GLU A 282 6.15 12.59 -11.68
N GLY A 283 7.43 12.62 -12.06
CA GLY A 283 8.47 13.34 -11.32
C GLY A 283 8.22 14.85 -11.26
N ALA A 284 7.81 15.45 -12.37
CA ALA A 284 7.47 16.88 -12.42
C ALA A 284 6.23 17.19 -11.56
N ALA A 285 5.18 16.38 -11.64
CA ALA A 285 3.99 16.52 -10.81
C ALA A 285 4.33 16.43 -9.33
N LEU A 286 5.22 15.52 -8.95
CA LEU A 286 5.69 15.39 -7.58
C LEU A 286 6.42 16.65 -7.09
N ILE A 287 7.33 17.21 -7.90
CA ILE A 287 8.03 18.47 -7.56
C ILE A 287 7.01 19.59 -7.34
N ILE A 288 6.01 19.71 -8.23
CA ILE A 288 4.93 20.71 -8.11
C ILE A 288 4.16 20.50 -6.81
N VAL A 289 3.73 19.28 -6.50
CA VAL A 289 2.98 19.01 -5.27
C VAL A 289 3.81 19.33 -4.03
N ILE A 290 5.09 18.97 -3.99
CA ILE A 290 5.96 19.25 -2.85
C ILE A 290 6.21 20.75 -2.68
N MET A 291 6.43 21.49 -3.78
CA MET A 291 6.68 22.94 -3.73
C MET A 291 5.46 23.74 -3.32
N PHE A 292 4.27 23.41 -3.85
CA PHE A 292 3.06 24.21 -3.66
C PHE A 292 2.13 23.67 -2.56
N MET A 293 2.25 22.39 -2.21
CA MET A 293 1.40 21.70 -1.22
C MET A 293 2.25 20.92 -0.20
N PRO A 294 2.99 21.58 0.70
CA PRO A 294 3.93 20.95 1.63
C PRO A 294 3.26 20.01 2.67
N ARG A 295 1.93 20.09 2.83
CA ARG A 295 1.14 19.16 3.66
C ARG A 295 0.59 17.96 2.85
N GLY A 296 0.95 17.82 1.58
CA GLY A 296 0.40 16.87 0.62
C GLY A 296 -1.03 17.22 0.18
N LEU A 297 -1.63 16.40 -0.68
CA LEU A 297 -3.02 16.56 -1.15
C LEU A 297 -4.02 16.60 0.01
N TYR A 298 -3.79 15.81 1.06
CA TYR A 298 -4.60 15.83 2.27
C TYR A 298 -4.62 17.20 2.97
N GLY A 299 -3.56 18.00 2.83
CA GLY A 299 -3.47 19.34 3.39
C GLY A 299 -4.55 20.31 2.90
N LEU A 300 -5.07 20.11 1.68
CA LEU A 300 -6.16 20.92 1.11
C LEU A 300 -7.48 20.73 1.88
N LEU A 301 -7.70 19.52 2.41
CA LEU A 301 -8.87 19.20 3.22
C LEU A 301 -8.73 19.70 4.66
N ALA A 302 -7.52 19.62 5.23
CA ALA A 302 -7.25 20.07 6.59
C ALA A 302 -7.29 21.60 6.74
N ARG A 303 -6.89 22.37 5.72
CA ARG A 303 -6.86 23.84 5.74
C ARG A 303 -8.24 24.49 5.86
N ARG A 304 -9.32 23.79 5.46
CA ARG A 304 -10.71 24.27 5.62
C ARG A 304 -11.20 24.24 7.08
N ASP A 305 -10.63 23.40 7.94
CA ASP A 305 -11.01 23.35 9.36
C ASP A 305 -10.40 24.53 10.17
N GLU A 306 -9.26 25.09 9.75
CA GLU A 306 -8.65 26.28 10.39
C GLU A 306 -9.35 27.59 9.96
N SER A 307 -9.85 27.67 8.72
CA SER A 307 -10.56 28.85 8.19
C SER A 307 -12.03 28.94 8.58
N SER A 308 -12.64 27.86 9.08
CA SER A 308 -14.04 27.85 9.56
C SER A 308 -14.15 27.95 11.09
N ALA A 309 -13.02 28.08 11.77
CA ALA A 309 -12.89 28.33 13.20
C ALA A 309 -12.46 29.77 13.53
N GLN A 310 -12.40 30.64 12.52
CA GLN A 310 -12.27 32.10 12.62
C GLN A 310 -13.56 32.74 12.11
#